data_AF-A0A535GCC5-F1
#
_entry.id   AF-A0A535GCC5-F1
#
_cell.length_a   1.000
_cell.length_b   1.000
_cell.length_c   1.000
_cell.angle_alpha   90.00
_cell.angle_beta   90.00
_cell.angle_gamma   90.00
#
_symmetry.space_group_name_H-M   'P 1'
#
loop_
_entity.id
_entity.type
_entity.pdbx_description
1 polymer ?
#
loop_
_entity_poly.entity_id
_entity_poly.type
_entity_poly.pdbx_seq_one_letter_code
_entity_poly.pdbx_strand_id
1 'polypeptide(L)'
;MADFRPVEATKARILSVRPAPTGTQIERANAEWIEVIVQLDSDLANWRLQHLRALWREELAKPVEWEWLYTWGSPSFVRAGEIYRVHSGSRVRAATHPLPDDLASGRKHVYAAGPMAAAKLM
;
A
#
# COMPACT_ATOMS: atom_id res chain seq x y z
N MET A 1 -0.27 0.45 15.48
CA MET A 1 0.64 1.24 14.63
C MET A 1 0.98 0.39 13.42
N ALA A 2 0.90 0.94 12.21
CA ALA A 2 1.25 0.23 10.98
C ALA A 2 2.75 0.38 10.71
N ASP A 3 3.46 -0.72 10.48
CA ASP A 3 4.88 -0.72 10.08
C ASP A 3 4.99 -1.12 8.61
N PHE A 4 5.81 -0.38 7.85
CA PHE A 4 5.98 -0.57 6.41
C PHE A 4 7.45 -0.80 6.08
N ARG A 5 7.78 -1.96 5.51
CA ARG A 5 9.18 -2.35 5.22
C ARG A 5 9.40 -2.62 3.73
N PRO A 6 10.20 -1.79 3.05
CA PRO A 6 10.57 -2.04 1.66
C PRO A 6 11.67 -3.12 1.58
N VAL A 7 11.52 -4.08 0.68
CA VAL A 7 12.53 -5.16 0.50
C VAL A 7 13.80 -4.64 -0.20
N GLU A 8 13.70 -3.60 -1.03
CA GLU A 8 14.84 -2.97 -1.70
C GLU A 8 14.79 -1.44 -1.53
N ALA A 9 15.20 -0.97 -0.34
CA ALA A 9 15.20 0.46 0.01
C ALA A 9 16.09 1.32 -0.92
N THR A 10 17.09 0.72 -1.57
CA THR A 10 18.01 1.40 -2.48
C THR A 10 17.32 1.90 -3.75
N LYS A 11 16.30 1.19 -4.25
CA LYS A 11 15.57 1.58 -5.47
C LYS A 11 14.46 2.57 -5.18
N ALA A 12 13.80 2.41 -4.04
CA ALA A 12 12.68 3.24 -3.64
C ALA A 12 12.57 3.29 -2.12
N ARG A 13 12.29 4.48 -1.57
CA ARG A 13 12.15 4.69 -0.13
C ARG A 13 10.76 5.20 0.20
N ILE A 14 10.27 4.86 1.38
CA ILE A 14 9.03 5.42 1.92
C ILE A 14 9.30 6.89 2.27
N LEU A 15 8.50 7.79 1.72
CA LEU A 15 8.53 9.22 2.00
C LEU A 15 7.54 9.56 3.12
N SER A 16 6.34 9.00 3.05
CA SER A 16 5.27 9.29 4.00
C SER A 16 4.35 8.09 4.14
N VAL A 17 3.73 8.00 5.32
CA VAL A 17 2.75 6.96 5.64
C VAL A 17 1.52 7.68 6.17
N ARG A 18 0.37 7.43 5.55
CA ARG A 18 -0.93 7.84 6.06
C ARG A 18 -1.69 6.58 6.49
N PRO A 19 -1.61 6.19 7.77
CA PRO A 19 -2.38 5.06 8.26
C PRO A 19 -3.86 5.42 8.32
N ALA A 20 -4.74 4.46 8.05
CA ALA A 20 -6.16 4.65 8.40
C ALA A 20 -6.41 4.23 9.86
N PRO A 21 -7.44 4.80 10.52
CA PRO A 21 -7.86 4.35 11.83
C PRO A 21 -8.25 2.86 11.85
N THR A 22 -8.13 2.23 13.01
CA THR A 22 -8.70 0.90 13.26
C THR A 22 -10.22 0.96 13.04
N GLY A 23 -10.79 -0.04 12.37
CA GLY A 23 -12.22 -0.07 12.04
C GLY A 23 -12.62 0.74 10.81
N THR A 24 -11.65 1.22 10.01
CA THR A 24 -11.94 1.85 8.72
C THR A 24 -12.74 0.91 7.83
N GLN A 25 -13.90 1.38 7.40
CA GLN A 25 -14.79 0.64 6.51
C GLN A 25 -14.14 0.39 5.15
N ILE A 26 -14.54 -0.68 4.48
CA ILE A 26 -13.91 -1.18 3.26
C ILE A 26 -14.01 -0.20 2.08
N GLU A 27 -15.07 0.61 2.07
CA GLU A 27 -15.34 1.69 1.12
C GLU A 27 -14.34 2.85 1.27
N ARG A 28 -13.78 3.01 2.48
CA ARG A 28 -12.80 4.04 2.81
C ARG A 28 -11.37 3.52 2.85
N ALA A 29 -11.12 2.30 2.38
CA ALA A 29 -9.79 1.69 2.39
C ALA A 29 -8.72 2.54 1.69
N ASN A 30 -9.07 3.31 0.65
CA ASN A 30 -8.14 4.21 -0.04
C ASN A 30 -7.61 5.37 0.82
N ALA A 31 -8.21 5.63 1.99
CA ALA A 31 -7.74 6.64 2.94
C ALA A 31 -6.41 6.24 3.60
N GLU A 32 -6.09 4.94 3.59
CA GLU A 32 -4.77 4.44 3.96
C GLU A 32 -3.89 4.34 2.72
N TRP A 33 -2.76 5.00 2.79
CA TRP A 33 -1.77 4.96 1.71
C TRP A 33 -0.37 5.25 2.23
N ILE A 34 0.61 4.90 1.42
CA ILE A 34 1.99 5.35 1.60
C ILE A 34 2.47 6.10 0.36
N GLU A 35 3.43 6.99 0.52
CA GLU A 35 4.19 7.50 -0.62
C GLU A 35 5.56 6.87 -0.65
N VAL A 36 5.97 6.48 -1.85
CA VAL A 36 7.29 5.97 -2.15
C VAL A 36 7.93 6.91 -3.16
N ILE A 37 9.15 7.35 -2.89
CA ILE A 37 9.97 8.10 -3.84
C ILE A 37 11.02 7.17 -4.42
N VAL A 38 11.06 7.12 -5.75
CA VAL A 38 12.04 6.36 -6.52
C VAL A 38 13.40 7.04 -6.41
N GLN A 39 14.43 6.28 -6.06
CA GLN A 39 15.79 6.78 -5.87
C GLN A 39 16.65 6.65 -7.13
N LEU A 40 16.36 5.65 -7.97
CA LEU A 40 17.16 5.28 -9.14
C LEU A 40 16.24 4.98 -10.33
N ASP A 41 16.67 5.31 -11.54
CA ASP A 41 16.04 4.81 -12.75
C ASP A 41 16.19 3.28 -12.78
N SER A 42 15.08 2.54 -12.65
CA SER A 42 15.10 1.09 -12.46
C SER A 42 13.76 0.46 -12.85
N ASP A 43 13.76 -0.85 -13.01
CA ASP A 43 12.55 -1.65 -12.91
C ASP A 43 12.21 -1.87 -11.42
N LEU A 44 10.96 -1.59 -11.04
CA LEU A 44 10.39 -1.95 -9.74
C LEU A 44 9.54 -3.23 -9.80
N ALA A 45 9.60 -4.00 -10.88
CA ALA A 45 9.03 -5.34 -10.91
C ALA A 45 9.49 -6.13 -9.68
N ASN A 46 8.52 -6.71 -8.97
CA ASN A 46 8.75 -7.45 -7.73
C ASN A 46 9.25 -6.63 -6.52
N TRP A 47 9.32 -5.30 -6.60
CA TRP A 47 9.54 -4.48 -5.41
C TRP A 47 8.40 -4.73 -4.44
N ARG A 48 8.76 -5.04 -3.19
CA ARG A 48 7.83 -5.49 -2.17
C ARG A 48 7.79 -4.52 -1.01
N LEU A 49 6.58 -4.27 -0.52
CA LEU A 49 6.31 -3.56 0.71
C LEU A 49 5.55 -4.48 1.65
N GLN A 50 6.13 -4.79 2.79
CA GLN A 50 5.41 -5.44 3.88
C GLN A 50 4.66 -4.37 4.66
N HIS A 51 3.35 -4.55 4.86
CA HIS A 51 2.54 -3.75 5.78
C HIS A 51 2.11 -4.64 6.93
N LEU A 52 2.65 -4.35 8.11
CA LEU A 52 2.38 -5.05 9.35
C LEU A 52 1.35 -4.27 10.16
N ARG A 53 0.20 -4.90 10.42
CA ARG A 53 -0.82 -4.36 11.33
C ARG A 53 -1.05 -5.34 12.47
N ALA A 54 -0.59 -4.97 13.65
CA ALA A 54 -0.92 -5.70 14.87
C ALA A 54 -2.40 -5.46 15.20
N LEU A 55 -3.22 -6.50 15.05
CA LEU A 55 -4.60 -6.52 15.54
C LEU A 55 -4.66 -7.46 16.74
N TRP A 56 -5.09 -6.94 17.90
CA TRP A 56 -5.38 -7.79 19.04
C TRP A 56 -6.60 -8.66 18.71
N ARG A 57 -6.43 -9.98 18.74
CA ARG A 57 -7.55 -10.93 18.63
C ARG A 57 -7.82 -11.51 19.99
N GLU A 58 -8.96 -11.16 20.58
CA GLU A 58 -9.38 -11.64 21.90
C GLU A 58 -9.38 -13.18 21.97
N GLU A 59 -9.83 -13.84 20.91
CA GLU A 59 -9.86 -15.30 20.75
C GLU A 59 -8.47 -15.96 20.87
N LEU A 60 -7.40 -15.25 20.53
CA LEU A 60 -6.03 -15.79 20.47
C LEU A 60 -5.13 -15.22 21.58
N ALA A 61 -5.64 -14.27 22.37
CA ALA A 61 -4.91 -13.55 23.42
C ALA A 61 -3.51 -13.05 22.99
N LYS A 62 -3.34 -12.75 21.70
CA LYS A 62 -2.09 -12.27 21.11
C LYS A 62 -2.37 -11.28 19.97
N PRO A 63 -1.43 -10.35 19.69
CA PRO A 63 -1.49 -9.59 18.45
C PRO A 63 -1.31 -10.56 17.27
N VAL A 64 -2.24 -10.54 16.33
CA VAL A 64 -2.03 -11.15 15.02
C VAL A 64 -1.37 -10.12 14.13
N GLU A 65 -0.19 -10.45 13.65
CA GLU A 65 0.54 -9.67 12.66
C GLU A 65 0.01 -10.06 11.27
N TRP A 66 -0.75 -9.17 10.65
CA TRP A 66 -1.10 -9.34 9.25
C TRP A 66 0.01 -8.75 8.40
N GLU A 67 0.62 -9.55 7.54
CA GLU A 67 1.63 -9.13 6.57
C GLU A 67 0.96 -8.96 5.20
N TRP A 68 0.65 -7.73 4.79
CA TRP A 68 0.36 -7.48 3.37
C TRP A 68 1.66 -7.29 2.65
N LEU A 69 1.93 -8.11 1.64
CA LEU A 69 3.03 -7.91 0.71
C LEU A 69 2.51 -7.19 -0.53
N TYR A 70 2.63 -5.86 -0.60
CA TYR A 70 2.40 -5.18 -1.87
C TYR A 70 3.54 -5.54 -2.79
N THR A 71 3.22 -6.13 -3.93
CA THR A 71 4.21 -6.39 -4.98
C THR A 71 3.87 -5.48 -6.15
N TRP A 72 4.84 -4.68 -6.60
CA TRP A 72 4.68 -3.93 -7.85
C TRP A 72 4.50 -4.93 -9.00
N GLY A 73 3.41 -4.78 -9.75
CA GLY A 73 3.16 -5.57 -10.95
C GLY A 73 4.23 -5.30 -12.02
N SER A 74 4.55 -6.31 -12.82
CA SER A 74 5.54 -6.21 -13.89
C SER A 74 4.89 -5.99 -15.26
N PRO A 75 5.60 -5.33 -16.22
CA PRO A 75 6.80 -4.52 -16.02
C PRO A 75 6.47 -3.13 -15.43
N SER A 76 7.36 -2.58 -14.60
CA SER A 76 7.18 -1.26 -13.97
C SER A 76 8.48 -0.45 -14.01
N PHE A 77 8.84 0.06 -15.18
CA PHE A 77 9.94 1.00 -15.33
C PHE A 77 9.58 2.35 -14.71
N VAL A 78 10.43 2.82 -13.80
CA VAL A 78 10.25 4.06 -13.06
C VAL A 78 11.47 4.95 -13.20
N ARG A 79 11.29 6.26 -12.98
CA ARG A 79 12.38 7.23 -13.00
C ARG A 79 12.67 7.77 -11.60
N ALA A 80 13.93 8.06 -11.32
CA ALA A 80 14.37 8.71 -10.11
C ALA A 80 13.62 10.03 -9.90
N GLY A 81 13.19 10.26 -8.66
CA GLY A 81 12.40 11.43 -8.27
C GLY A 81 10.89 11.29 -8.48
N GLU A 82 10.41 10.26 -9.18
CA GLU A 82 8.97 9.99 -9.27
C GLU A 82 8.43 9.55 -7.90
N ILE A 83 7.23 10.03 -7.57
CA ILE A 83 6.56 9.70 -6.31
C ILE A 83 5.30 8.90 -6.63
N TYR A 84 5.25 7.69 -6.08
CA TYR A 84 4.13 6.78 -6.19
C TYR A 84 3.37 6.77 -4.87
N ARG A 85 2.06 7.01 -4.94
CA ARG A 85 1.15 6.86 -3.80
C ARG A 85 0.46 5.51 -3.90
N VAL A 86 0.75 4.63 -2.95
CA VAL A 86 0.20 3.27 -2.89
C VAL A 86 -0.95 3.24 -1.90
N HIS A 87 -2.17 3.06 -2.40
CA HIS A 87 -3.39 2.95 -1.61
C HIS A 87 -3.65 1.50 -1.22
N SER A 88 -4.13 1.27 0.01
CA SER A 88 -4.44 -0.09 0.49
C SER A 88 -5.76 -0.65 -0.10
N GLY A 89 -6.64 0.23 -0.59
CA GLY A 89 -7.84 -0.16 -1.33
C GLY A 89 -7.61 -0.34 -2.84
N SER A 90 -8.70 -0.43 -3.62
CA SER A 90 -8.66 -0.78 -5.04
C SER A 90 -8.96 0.39 -5.99
N ARG A 91 -8.50 0.27 -7.23
CA ARG A 91 -8.76 1.26 -8.29
C ARG A 91 -10.25 1.43 -8.57
N VAL A 92 -11.01 0.32 -8.54
CA VAL A 92 -12.48 0.35 -8.73
C VAL A 92 -13.15 1.15 -7.60
N ARG A 93 -12.64 1.04 -6.37
CA ARG A 93 -13.14 1.86 -5.25
C ARG A 93 -12.77 3.32 -5.42
N ALA A 94 -11.55 3.63 -5.85
CA ALA A 94 -11.16 5.01 -6.14
C ALA A 94 -12.07 5.67 -7.18
N ALA A 95 -12.52 4.89 -8.18
CA ALA A 95 -13.43 5.39 -9.20
C ALA A 95 -14.88 5.58 -8.70
N THR A 96 -15.33 4.81 -7.70
CA THR A 96 -16.72 4.82 -7.21
C THR A 96 -16.90 5.67 -5.95
N HIS A 97 -15.85 5.82 -5.14
CA HIS A 97 -15.81 6.55 -3.88
C HIS A 97 -14.50 7.35 -3.80
N PRO A 98 -14.30 8.35 -4.70
CA PRO A 98 -13.04 9.08 -4.77
C PRO A 98 -12.80 9.88 -3.48
N LEU A 99 -11.59 9.78 -2.97
CA LEU A 99 -11.08 10.64 -1.90
C LEU A 99 -10.25 11.78 -2.50
N PRO A 100 -10.10 12.92 -1.81
CA PRO A 100 -9.22 14.01 -2.28
C PRO A 100 -7.79 13.54 -2.59
N ASP A 101 -7.31 12.56 -1.83
CA ASP A 101 -5.98 11.97 -2.03
C ASP A 101 -5.85 11.11 -3.29
N ASP A 102 -6.95 10.61 -3.85
CA ASP A 102 -6.95 9.83 -5.10
C ASP A 102 -6.73 10.74 -6.33
N LEU A 103 -6.84 12.06 -6.14
CA LEU A 103 -6.77 13.09 -7.18
C LEU A 103 -5.54 14.00 -7.00
N ALA A 104 -4.63 13.67 -6.09
CA ALA A 104 -3.47 14.51 -5.77
C ALA A 104 -2.49 14.59 -6.96
N SER A 105 -2.32 15.80 -7.51
CA SER A 105 -1.40 16.04 -8.62
C SER A 105 0.06 15.77 -8.24
N GLY A 106 0.88 15.40 -9.24
CA GLY A 106 2.31 15.16 -9.04
C GLY A 106 2.62 13.84 -8.32
N ARG A 107 1.61 12.98 -8.14
CA ARG A 107 1.74 11.61 -7.62
C ARG A 107 1.20 10.63 -8.64
N LYS A 108 1.88 9.50 -8.78
CA LYS A 108 1.38 8.36 -9.55
C LYS A 108 0.63 7.45 -8.59
N HIS A 109 -0.66 7.26 -8.83
CA HIS A 109 -1.52 6.48 -7.94
C HIS A 109 -1.45 4.99 -8.29
N VAL A 110 -1.04 4.20 -7.31
CA VAL A 110 -1.02 2.74 -7.37
C VAL A 110 -2.06 2.26 -6.38
N TYR A 111 -2.93 1.37 -6.82
CA TYR A 111 -3.94 0.78 -5.97
C TYR A 111 -3.57 -0.67 -5.76
N ALA A 112 -3.68 -1.14 -4.53
CA ALA A 112 -3.66 -2.56 -4.27
C ALA A 112 -4.70 -3.21 -5.19
N ALA A 113 -4.29 -4.22 -5.96
CA ALA A 113 -5.23 -5.26 -6.32
C ALA A 113 -5.57 -5.94 -4.98
N GLY A 114 -6.54 -5.36 -4.28
CA GLY A 114 -6.82 -5.69 -2.89
C GLY A 114 -7.12 -7.19 -2.69
N PRO A 115 -7.24 -7.62 -1.44
CA PRO A 115 -7.38 -9.01 -0.99
C PRO A 115 -8.40 -9.94 -1.64
N MET A 116 -9.15 -9.59 -2.68
CA MET A 116 -10.10 -10.53 -3.28
C MET A 116 -9.43 -11.82 -3.79
N ALA A 117 -8.12 -11.83 -4.06
CA ALA A 117 -7.38 -13.04 -4.41
C ALA A 117 -6.80 -13.81 -3.19
N ALA A 118 -6.50 -13.14 -2.07
CA ALA A 118 -5.85 -13.77 -0.90
C ALA A 118 -6.80 -13.98 0.31
N ALA A 119 -7.91 -13.26 0.37
CA ALA A 119 -8.97 -13.46 1.37
C ALA A 119 -9.95 -14.59 1.01
N LYS A 120 -9.69 -15.34 -0.08
CA LYS A 120 -10.37 -16.61 -0.38
C LYS A 120 -9.58 -17.84 0.08
N LEU A 121 -8.45 -17.64 0.77
CA LEU A 121 -7.71 -18.70 1.45
C LEU A 121 -7.92 -18.56 2.96
N MET A 122 -9.17 -18.75 3.39
CA MET A 122 -9.59 -19.41 4.63
C MET A 122 -11.10 -19.65 4.55
#